data_AF-W2TAJ4-F1
#
_entry.id   AF-W2TAJ4-F1
#
_cell.length_a   1.000
_cell.length_b   1.000
_cell.length_c   1.000
_cell.angle_alpha   90.00
_cell.angle_beta   90.00
_cell.angle_gamma   90.00
#
_symmetry.space_group_name_H-M   'P 1'
#
loop_
_entity.id
_entity.type
_entity.pdbx_description
1 polymer ?
#
loop_
_entity_poly.entity_id
_entity_poly.type
_entity_poly.pdbx_seq_one_letter_code
_entity_poly.pdbx_strand_id
1 'polypeptide(L)'
;MIPFPAFALLENPPDKNATHAGHTTADSEDLCCICMENSNEVLLPCLHSFCVVCVAQEMEFRPQFSCPICKARINRPLEDSWEVPDPPNPAEVVAYLSRVGRE
;
A
#
# COMPACT_ATOMS: atom_id res chain seq x y z
N MET A 1 19.30 10.66 -38.15
CA MET A 1 20.44 10.21 -37.33
C MET A 1 20.94 11.44 -36.58
N ILE A 2 20.84 11.38 -35.25
CA ILE A 2 21.11 12.37 -34.17
C ILE A 2 22.45 13.14 -34.36
N PRO A 3 22.79 14.26 -33.65
CA PRO A 3 22.11 14.81 -32.46
C PRO A 3 22.07 16.34 -32.24
N PHE A 4 21.27 16.68 -31.23
CA PHE A 4 21.10 17.95 -30.51
C PHE A 4 22.41 18.54 -29.91
N PRO A 5 22.48 19.86 -29.67
CA PRO A 5 23.72 20.56 -29.36
C PRO A 5 24.03 20.72 -27.85
N ALA A 6 25.29 21.05 -27.61
CA ALA A 6 25.85 21.83 -26.50
C ALA A 6 25.95 21.17 -25.11
N PHE A 7 26.99 20.34 -24.96
CA PHE A 7 27.66 20.07 -23.68
C PHE A 7 28.85 21.02 -23.54
N ALA A 8 28.77 21.99 -22.63
CA ALA A 8 29.89 22.76 -22.10
C ALA A 8 29.61 22.99 -20.60
N LEU A 9 30.25 22.22 -19.70
CA LEU A 9 31.49 22.55 -18.99
C LEU A 9 31.29 23.78 -18.09
N LEU A 10 31.21 23.70 -16.76
CA LEU A 10 32.28 23.52 -15.75
C LEU A 10 31.65 24.17 -14.46
N GLU A 11 31.71 23.69 -13.22
CA GLU A 11 32.85 23.32 -12.36
C GLU A 11 32.31 22.62 -11.07
N ASN A 12 33.06 21.65 -10.54
CA ASN A 12 33.08 21.23 -9.12
C ASN A 12 34.49 21.59 -8.56
N PRO A 13 34.82 21.58 -7.25
CA PRO A 13 34.18 22.03 -6.00
C PRO A 13 35.16 22.98 -5.19
N PRO A 14 34.96 23.28 -3.88
CA PRO A 14 35.72 22.51 -2.88
C PRO A 14 35.04 22.26 -1.52
N ASP A 15 35.62 21.29 -0.84
CA ASP A 15 35.25 20.50 0.33
C ASP A 15 34.96 21.28 1.62
N LYS A 16 34.06 20.73 2.47
CA LYS A 16 34.23 20.72 3.93
C LYS A 16 33.19 19.84 4.62
N ASN A 17 33.70 18.77 5.22
CA ASN A 17 33.17 18.05 6.38
C ASN A 17 32.08 18.82 7.16
N ALA A 18 30.84 18.34 7.07
CA ALA A 18 29.83 18.58 8.08
C ALA A 18 29.13 17.25 8.37
N THR A 19 29.66 16.56 9.38
CA THR A 19 28.81 15.69 10.21
C THR A 19 27.64 16.54 10.73
N HIS A 20 26.44 16.26 10.25
CA HIS A 20 25.22 16.56 10.98
C HIS A 20 24.18 15.47 10.71
N ALA A 21 23.59 15.04 11.81
CA ALA A 21 22.67 13.92 11.97
C ALA A 21 21.53 13.90 10.95
N GLY A 22 21.01 12.68 10.72
CA GLY A 22 19.96 12.36 9.79
C GLY A 22 18.86 13.43 9.71
N HIS A 23 18.80 14.10 8.57
CA HIS A 23 17.58 14.71 8.12
C HIS A 23 16.92 13.65 7.25
N THR A 24 16.10 12.79 7.86
CA THR A 24 15.05 12.13 7.10
C THR A 24 14.14 13.26 6.67
N THR A 25 14.38 13.82 5.48
CA THR A 25 13.36 14.57 4.77
C THR A 25 12.24 13.57 4.58
N ALA A 26 11.28 13.56 5.51
CA ALA A 26 10.04 12.83 5.34
C ALA A 26 9.47 13.39 4.05
N ASP A 27 9.61 12.60 3.00
CA ASP A 27 9.28 13.03 1.68
C ASP A 27 7.78 13.32 1.69
N SER A 28 7.38 14.45 1.11
CA SER A 28 5.98 14.92 1.23
C SER A 28 5.00 13.93 0.57
N GLU A 29 5.54 12.99 -0.23
CA GLU A 29 4.86 11.85 -0.82
C GLU A 29 4.37 10.78 0.17
N ASP A 30 4.89 10.74 1.41
CA ASP A 30 4.46 9.77 2.42
C ASP A 30 3.35 10.28 3.34
N LEU A 31 2.95 11.55 3.23
CA LEU A 31 1.90 12.13 4.07
C LEU A 31 0.50 11.94 3.46
N CYS A 32 -0.46 11.72 4.35
CA CYS A 32 -1.88 11.59 3.99
C CYS A 32 -2.41 12.92 3.44
N CYS A 33 -2.89 12.92 2.21
CA CYS A 33 -3.40 14.13 1.57
C CYS A 33 -4.77 14.60 2.12
N ILE A 34 -5.38 13.85 3.04
CA ILE A 34 -6.63 14.24 3.73
C ILE A 34 -6.31 15.13 4.95
N CYS A 35 -5.43 14.68 5.85
CA CYS A 35 -5.09 15.43 7.07
C CYS A 35 -3.78 16.23 6.97
N MET A 36 -2.91 15.90 6.01
CA MET A 36 -1.57 16.48 5.83
C MET A 36 -0.65 16.34 7.06
N GLU A 37 -0.94 15.40 7.96
CA GLU A 37 -0.26 15.24 9.24
C GLU A 37 0.32 13.82 9.44
N ASN A 38 -0.47 12.78 9.17
CA ASN A 38 -0.06 11.39 9.38
C ASN A 38 0.49 10.73 8.12
N SER A 39 1.29 9.68 8.30
CA SER A 39 1.79 8.81 7.22
C SER A 39 0.71 8.01 6.51
N ASN A 40 0.94 7.69 5.24
CA ASN A 40 0.15 6.79 4.44
C ASN A 40 0.38 5.34 4.85
N GLU A 41 -0.62 4.71 5.48
CA GLU A 41 -0.50 3.38 6.09
C GLU A 41 -1.51 2.37 5.52
N VAL A 42 -2.63 2.86 4.97
CA VAL A 42 -3.71 2.04 4.42
C VAL A 42 -3.79 2.22 2.93
N LEU A 43 -3.74 1.11 2.19
CA LEU A 43 -3.99 1.08 0.75
C LEU A 43 -5.45 0.74 0.47
N LEU A 44 -6.15 1.61 -0.25
CA LEU A 44 -7.51 1.35 -0.71
C LEU A 44 -7.52 0.34 -1.89
N PRO A 45 -8.65 -0.31 -2.21
CA PRO A 45 -8.76 -1.21 -3.37
C PRO A 45 -8.42 -0.57 -4.73
N CYS A 46 -8.42 0.76 -4.81
CA CYS A 46 -8.03 1.53 -6.00
C CYS A 46 -6.53 1.90 -6.04
N LEU A 47 -5.70 1.31 -5.16
CA LEU A 47 -4.25 1.48 -5.05
C LEU A 47 -3.79 2.90 -4.65
N HIS A 48 -4.65 3.66 -3.99
CA HIS A 48 -4.27 4.94 -3.37
C HIS A 48 -4.18 4.79 -1.86
N SER A 49 -3.19 5.46 -1.26
CA SER A 49 -2.87 5.32 0.16
C SER A 49 -3.23 6.57 0.97
N PHE A 50 -3.61 6.34 2.23
CA PHE A 50 -4.02 7.35 3.21
C PHE A 50 -3.67 6.88 4.63
N CYS A 51 -3.74 7.75 5.63
CA CYS A 51 -3.57 7.33 7.03
C CYS A 51 -4.78 6.53 7.54
N VAL A 52 -4.54 5.65 8.52
CA VAL A 52 -5.58 4.78 9.13
C VAL A 52 -6.75 5.61 9.68
N VAL A 53 -6.46 6.72 10.35
CA VAL A 53 -7.46 7.57 11.02
C VAL A 53 -8.44 8.16 10.01
N CYS A 54 -7.94 8.74 8.91
CA CYS A 54 -8.81 9.34 7.89
C CYS A 54 -9.64 8.29 7.16
N VAL A 55 -9.08 7.12 6.85
CA VAL A 55 -9.84 6.05 6.20
C VAL A 55 -10.94 5.53 7.11
N ALA A 56 -10.66 5.31 8.40
CA ALA A 56 -11.66 4.86 9.37
C ALA A 56 -12.80 5.86 9.53
N GLN A 57 -12.49 7.14 9.73
CA GLN A 57 -13.49 8.21 9.85
C GLN A 57 -14.35 8.34 8.59
N GLU A 58 -13.73 8.35 7.41
CA GLU A 58 -14.48 8.45 6.16
C GLU A 58 -15.42 7.25 5.94
N MET A 59 -14.98 6.03 6.27
CA MET A 59 -15.83 4.84 6.21
C MET A 59 -16.95 4.83 7.26
N GLU A 60 -16.75 5.47 8.40
CA GLU A 60 -17.75 5.58 9.48
C GLU A 60 -18.83 6.62 9.16
N PHE A 61 -18.41 7.83 8.78
CA PHE A 61 -19.33 8.94 8.55
C PHE A 61 -19.89 9.00 7.12
N ARG A 62 -19.21 8.40 6.14
CA ARG A 62 -19.70 8.35 4.74
C ARG A 62 -19.96 6.91 4.29
N PRO A 63 -21.24 6.48 4.26
CA PRO A 63 -21.60 5.16 3.73
C PRO A 63 -21.29 4.99 2.23
N GLN A 64 -20.97 6.08 1.53
CA GLN A 64 -20.54 6.09 0.13
C GLN A 64 -19.17 6.77 0.00
N PHE A 65 -18.20 6.37 0.82
CA PHE A 65 -16.84 6.85 0.71
C PHE A 65 -16.27 6.56 -0.70
N SER A 66 -15.70 7.58 -1.32
CA SER A 66 -15.02 7.50 -2.62
C SER A 66 -13.62 8.06 -2.48
N CYS A 67 -12.64 7.41 -3.14
CA CYS A 67 -11.25 7.82 -3.10
C CYS A 67 -11.11 9.31 -3.48
N PRO A 68 -10.45 10.14 -2.65
CA PRO A 68 -10.19 11.54 -2.97
C PRO A 68 -9.45 11.77 -4.29
N ILE A 69 -8.60 10.82 -4.70
CA ILE A 69 -7.71 10.93 -5.87
C ILE A 69 -8.44 10.51 -7.15
N CYS A 70 -8.90 9.27 -7.23
CA CYS A 70 -9.48 8.72 -8.47
C CYS A 70 -11.02 8.64 -8.48
N LYS A 71 -11.68 9.03 -7.38
CA LYS A 71 -13.14 8.96 -7.19
C LYS A 71 -13.75 7.55 -7.26
N ALA A 72 -12.93 6.50 -7.28
CA ALA A 72 -13.40 5.12 -7.17
C ALA A 72 -14.18 4.94 -5.87
N ARG A 73 -15.37 4.34 -5.96
CA ARG A 73 -16.22 4.05 -4.79
C ARG A 73 -15.59 2.93 -3.97
N ILE A 74 -15.41 3.18 -2.68
CA ILE A 74 -14.81 2.24 -1.74
C ILE A 74 -15.95 1.55 -1.00
N ASN A 75 -16.35 0.38 -1.51
CA ASN A 75 -17.27 -0.46 -0.77
C ASN A 75 -16.49 -1.22 0.32
N ARG A 76 -17.11 -1.47 1.47
CA ARG A 76 -16.60 -2.49 2.40
C ARG A 76 -16.77 -3.85 1.70
N PRO A 77 -15.71 -4.60 1.40
CA PRO A 77 -15.84 -5.92 0.79
C PRO A 77 -16.19 -7.01 1.81
N LEU A 78 -16.61 -6.65 3.04
CA LEU A 78 -16.79 -7.63 4.12
C LEU A 78 -17.87 -8.68 3.81
N GLU A 79 -18.76 -8.40 2.86
CA GLU A 79 -19.83 -9.32 2.46
C GLU A 79 -19.49 -10.17 1.23
N ASP A 80 -18.39 -9.90 0.52
CA ASP A 80 -17.95 -10.74 -0.59
C ASP A 80 -16.98 -11.83 -0.10
N SER A 81 -17.59 -12.79 0.60
CA SER A 81 -17.33 -14.25 0.55
C SER A 81 -15.87 -14.73 0.68
N TRP A 82 -15.20 -14.40 1.79
CA TRP A 82 -14.27 -15.39 2.36
C TRP A 82 -15.12 -16.44 3.08
N GLU A 83 -15.67 -17.38 2.33
CA GLU A 83 -16.31 -18.56 2.90
C GLU A 83 -15.24 -19.46 3.51
N VAL A 84 -15.32 -19.68 4.82
CA VAL A 84 -14.57 -20.76 5.46
C VAL A 84 -15.27 -22.05 5.06
N PRO A 85 -14.64 -22.92 4.25
CA PRO A 85 -15.26 -24.19 3.89
C PRO A 85 -15.48 -25.03 5.15
N ASP A 86 -16.55 -25.81 5.17
CA ASP A 86 -16.78 -26.78 6.23
C ASP A 86 -15.60 -27.76 6.33
N PRO A 87 -15.24 -28.21 7.55
CA PRO A 87 -14.19 -29.20 7.71
C PRO A 87 -14.57 -30.50 6.96
N PRO A 88 -13.61 -31.14 6.26
CA PRO A 88 -13.88 -32.38 5.55
C PRO A 88 -14.24 -33.50 6.53
N ASN A 89 -15.03 -34.47 6.05
CA ASN A 89 -15.41 -35.64 6.83
C ASN A 89 -14.15 -36.43 7.27
N PRO A 90 -13.95 -36.69 8.58
CA PRO A 90 -12.73 -37.31 9.08
C PRO A 90 -12.47 -38.71 8.51
N ALA A 91 -13.52 -39.47 8.17
CA ALA A 91 -13.36 -40.79 7.56
C ALA A 91 -12.70 -40.72 6.17
N GLU A 92 -13.04 -39.70 5.38
CA GLU A 92 -12.44 -39.47 4.07
C GLU A 92 -10.98 -39.04 4.17
N VAL A 93 -10.68 -38.16 5.14
CA VAL A 93 -9.31 -37.73 5.45
C VAL A 93 -8.46 -38.93 5.82
N VAL A 94 -8.94 -39.81 6.72
CA VAL A 94 -8.23 -41.04 7.11
C VAL A 94 -8.02 -41.97 5.91
N ALA A 95 -9.05 -42.16 5.07
CA ALA A 95 -8.93 -43.00 3.88
C ALA A 95 -7.94 -42.43 2.86
N TYR A 96 -7.87 -41.11 2.69
CA TYR A 96 -6.87 -40.43 1.87
C TYR A 96 -5.46 -40.63 2.42
N LEU A 97 -5.23 -40.32 3.70
CA LEU A 97 -3.92 -40.47 4.33
C LEU A 97 -3.41 -41.92 4.29
N SER A 98 -4.31 -42.89 4.45
CA SER A 98 -3.98 -44.32 4.37
C SER A 98 -3.56 -44.78 2.97
N ARG A 99 -4.03 -44.08 1.91
CA ARG A 99 -3.62 -44.33 0.53
C ARG A 99 -2.27 -43.69 0.24
N VAL A 100 -2.10 -42.42 0.61
CA VAL A 100 -0.86 -41.66 0.41
C VAL A 100 0.31 -42.26 1.18
N GLY A 101 0.11 -42.76 2.40
CA GLY A 101 1.19 -43.36 3.20
C GLY A 101 1.69 -44.73 2.71
N ARG A 102 1.16 -45.24 1.60
CA ARG A 102 1.58 -46.50 0.96
C ARG A 102 2.33 -46.27 -0.36
N GLU A 103 2.38 -45.02 -0.83
CA GLU A 103 3.21 -44.57 -1.95
C GLU A 103 4.59 -44.13 -1.44
#